data_AF-A0A3N1HHP3-F1
#
_entry.id   AF-A0A3N1HHP3-F1
#
_cell.length_a   1.000
_cell.length_b   1.000
_cell.length_c   1.000
_cell.angle_alpha   90.00
_cell.angle_beta   90.00
_cell.angle_gamma   90.00
#
_symmetry.space_group_name_H-M   'P 1'
#
loop_
_entity.id
_entity.type
_entity.pdbx_description
1 polymer ?
#
loop_
_entity_poly.entity_id
_entity_poly.type
_entity_poly.pdbx_seq_one_letter_code
_entity_poly.pdbx_strand_id
1 'polypeptide(L)'
;MTRDNDPEVVAELDRLDAAVRAAPAGDTTAQIALWRQVTALEQWFFIARGPADRPRPYAVAAEQGPMICLYSSAARAGEAGRALGLVDADSGSASLFSVPMPAAVDYVASFGKTGVFGVTLDHPRLGHYIPLGNLGLLKAWVQGAGQ
;
A
#
# COMPACT_ATOMS: atom_id res chain seq x y z
N MET A 1 9.56 17.45 6.13
CA MET A 1 9.61 16.03 6.51
C MET A 1 8.19 15.50 6.43
N THR A 2 7.95 14.47 5.62
CA THR A 2 6.65 13.80 5.58
C THR A 2 6.41 13.13 6.93
N ARG A 3 5.31 13.49 7.61
CA ARG A 3 4.93 12.87 8.89
C ARG A 3 4.50 11.42 8.62
N ASP A 4 4.87 10.48 9.49
CA ASP A 4 4.41 9.09 9.37
C ASP A 4 2.94 8.95 9.83
N ASN A 5 2.27 7.85 9.46
CA ASN A 5 0.96 7.51 10.01
C ASN A 5 1.06 7.15 11.50
N ASP A 6 -0.05 7.26 12.22
CA ASP A 6 -0.13 6.90 13.63
C ASP A 6 0.29 5.41 13.84
N PRO A 7 1.29 5.13 14.70
CA PRO A 7 1.71 3.77 15.02
C PRO A 7 0.57 2.85 15.49
N GLU A 8 -0.45 3.36 16.18
CA GLU A 8 -1.59 2.56 16.63
C GLU A 8 -2.45 2.10 15.44
N VAL A 9 -2.69 3.01 14.48
CA VAL A 9 -3.41 2.72 13.23
C VAL A 9 -2.64 1.70 12.39
N VAL A 10 -1.30 1.78 12.39
CA VAL A 10 -0.43 0.83 11.70
C VAL A 10 -0.38 -0.54 12.41
N ALA A 11 -0.34 -0.57 13.74
CA ALA A 11 -0.38 -1.81 14.52
C ALA A 11 -1.71 -2.56 14.35
N GLU A 12 -2.81 -1.84 14.18
CA GLU A 12 -4.11 -2.41 13.87
C GLU A 12 -4.12 -3.19 12.55
N LEU A 13 -3.32 -2.78 11.54
CA LEU A 13 -3.16 -3.56 10.31
C LEU A 13 -2.51 -4.92 10.56
N ASP A 14 -1.59 -5.04 11.52
CA ASP A 14 -0.98 -6.33 11.87
C ASP A 14 -1.98 -7.24 12.59
N ARG A 15 -2.83 -6.67 13.46
CA ARG A 15 -3.93 -7.41 14.10
C ARG A 15 -4.93 -7.93 13.06
N LEU A 16 -5.27 -7.09 12.07
CA LEU A 16 -6.19 -7.45 10.98
C LEU A 16 -5.56 -8.46 10.02
N ASP A 17 -4.26 -8.37 9.71
CA ASP A 17 -3.54 -9.41 8.94
C ASP A 17 -3.61 -10.77 9.62
N ALA A 18 -3.35 -10.83 10.93
CA ALA A 18 -3.47 -12.05 11.71
C ALA A 18 -4.90 -12.63 11.65
N ALA A 19 -5.92 -11.76 11.72
CA ALA A 19 -7.32 -12.17 11.58
C ALA A 19 -7.64 -12.71 10.17
N VAL A 20 -7.10 -12.09 9.11
CA VAL A 20 -7.25 -12.60 7.73
C VAL A 20 -6.63 -13.99 7.59
N ARG A 21 -5.43 -14.20 8.15
CA ARG A 21 -4.74 -15.50 8.09
C ARG A 21 -5.45 -16.59 8.87
N ALA A 22 -6.15 -16.24 9.95
CA ALA A 22 -6.91 -17.17 10.78
C ALA A 22 -8.34 -17.42 10.26
N ALA A 23 -8.82 -16.63 9.30
CA ALA A 23 -10.18 -16.70 8.80
C ALA A 23 -10.43 -18.01 8.02
N PRO A 24 -11.61 -18.65 8.17
CA PRO A 24 -12.00 -19.78 7.35
C PRO A 24 -12.02 -19.44 5.86
N ALA A 25 -11.79 -20.44 5.01
CA ALA A 25 -11.89 -20.25 3.56
C ALA A 25 -13.28 -19.70 3.16
N GLY A 26 -13.28 -18.63 2.38
CA GLY A 26 -14.51 -17.94 1.96
C GLY A 26 -15.00 -16.84 2.91
N ASP A 27 -14.45 -16.72 4.12
CA ASP A 27 -14.72 -15.57 4.99
C ASP A 27 -13.84 -14.38 4.59
N THR A 28 -14.49 -13.33 4.10
CA THR A 28 -13.83 -12.10 3.64
C THR A 28 -13.96 -10.95 4.65
N THR A 29 -14.57 -11.19 5.81
CA THR A 29 -14.86 -10.16 6.82
C THR A 29 -13.59 -9.47 7.30
N ALA A 30 -12.57 -10.26 7.66
CA ALA A 30 -11.28 -9.74 8.10
C ALA A 30 -10.55 -8.99 6.97
N GLN A 31 -10.70 -9.44 5.72
CA GLN A 31 -10.05 -8.80 4.57
C GLN A 31 -10.69 -7.45 4.24
N ILE A 32 -12.02 -7.36 4.35
CA ILE A 32 -12.75 -6.09 4.23
C ILE A 32 -12.33 -5.13 5.35
N ALA A 33 -12.23 -5.62 6.60
CA ALA A 33 -11.80 -4.81 7.73
C ALA A 33 -10.35 -4.29 7.55
N LEU A 34 -9.44 -5.14 7.07
CA LEU A 34 -8.07 -4.75 6.71
C LEU A 34 -8.05 -3.61 5.70
N TRP A 35 -8.77 -3.74 4.58
CA TRP A 35 -8.78 -2.69 3.55
C TRP A 35 -9.50 -1.42 3.99
N ARG A 36 -10.50 -1.51 4.87
CA ARG A 36 -11.06 -0.32 5.53
C ARG A 36 -10.03 0.40 6.38
N GLN A 37 -9.23 -0.34 7.16
CA GLN A 37 -8.14 0.25 7.93
C GLN A 37 -7.08 0.89 7.02
N VAL A 38 -6.74 0.28 5.88
CA VAL A 38 -5.85 0.89 4.88
C VAL A 38 -6.40 2.22 4.35
N THR A 39 -7.72 2.35 4.18
CA THR A 39 -8.34 3.62 3.77
C THR A 39 -8.40 4.67 4.89
N ALA A 40 -8.22 4.28 6.15
CA ALA A 40 -8.19 5.18 7.29
C ALA A 40 -6.80 5.79 7.57
N LEU A 41 -5.76 5.32 6.88
CA LEU A 41 -4.42 5.93 6.92
C LEU A 41 -4.48 7.37 6.39
N GLU A 42 -3.69 8.28 6.97
CA GLU A 42 -3.61 9.66 6.49
C GLU A 42 -2.95 9.73 5.10
N GLN A 43 -2.02 8.82 4.83
CA GLN A 43 -1.30 8.74 3.57
C GLN A 43 -0.80 7.32 3.28
N TRP A 44 -0.51 7.04 2.02
CA TRP A 44 0.20 5.83 1.61
C TRP A 44 1.63 6.16 1.21
N PHE A 45 2.57 5.31 1.61
CA PHE A 45 3.98 5.43 1.27
C PHE A 45 4.35 4.52 0.11
N PHE A 46 5.31 4.95 -0.69
CA PHE A 46 5.79 4.22 -1.86
C PHE A 46 7.32 4.32 -1.93
N ILE A 47 7.95 3.23 -2.35
CA ILE A 47 9.36 3.24 -2.72
C ILE A 47 9.48 3.87 -4.11
N ALA A 48 10.24 4.95 -4.22
CA ALA A 48 10.48 5.68 -5.46
C ALA A 48 11.40 4.90 -6.40
N ARG A 49 11.00 4.82 -7.67
CA ARG A 49 11.81 4.34 -8.79
C ARG A 49 11.83 5.37 -9.90
N GLY A 50 12.90 5.35 -10.70
CA GLY A 50 13.09 6.32 -11.78
C GLY A 50 13.74 7.61 -11.29
N PRO A 51 13.72 8.67 -12.12
CA PRO A 51 14.42 9.91 -11.83
C PRO A 51 13.73 10.71 -10.71
N ALA A 52 14.52 11.49 -9.97
CA ALA A 52 14.08 12.18 -8.75
C ALA A 52 13.02 13.26 -9.00
N ASP A 53 12.97 13.84 -10.20
CA ASP A 53 11.98 14.84 -10.61
C ASP A 53 10.62 14.23 -10.97
N ARG A 54 10.57 12.92 -11.25
CA ARG A 54 9.34 12.20 -11.60
C ARG A 54 9.37 10.77 -11.08
N PRO A 55 9.36 10.57 -9.74
CA PRO A 55 9.38 9.25 -9.16
C PRO A 55 8.11 8.48 -9.50
N ARG A 56 8.27 7.17 -9.75
CA ARG A 56 7.18 6.21 -9.92
C ARG A 56 7.20 5.22 -8.76
N PRO A 57 6.06 4.67 -8.35
CA PRO A 57 6.05 3.68 -7.28
C PRO A 57 6.70 2.39 -7.78
N TYR A 58 7.45 1.73 -6.92
CA TYR A 58 7.90 0.38 -7.15
C TYR A 58 6.71 -0.57 -7.32
N ALA A 59 6.81 -1.48 -8.28
CA ALA A 59 5.85 -2.54 -8.51
C ALA A 59 6.57 -3.89 -8.57
N VAL A 60 5.97 -4.90 -7.96
CA VAL A 60 6.43 -6.28 -8.01
C VAL A 60 5.72 -7.00 -9.17
N ALA A 61 6.41 -7.95 -9.81
CA ALA A 61 5.79 -8.83 -10.77
C ALA A 61 4.94 -9.89 -10.05
N ALA A 62 3.72 -10.10 -10.54
CA ALA A 62 2.84 -11.19 -10.10
C ALA A 62 2.22 -11.87 -11.32
N GLU A 63 1.65 -13.06 -11.13
CA GLU A 63 1.06 -13.88 -12.20
C GLU A 63 -0.04 -13.12 -12.97
N GLN A 64 -0.86 -12.34 -12.24
CA GLN A 64 -1.97 -11.57 -12.82
C GLN A 64 -1.51 -10.25 -13.48
N GLY A 65 -0.25 -9.87 -13.29
CA GLY A 65 0.34 -8.63 -13.77
C GLY A 65 1.06 -7.83 -12.67
N PRO A 66 1.71 -6.71 -13.03
CA PRO A 66 2.44 -5.88 -12.07
C PRO A 66 1.54 -5.36 -10.94
N MET A 67 2.02 -5.42 -9.71
CA MET A 67 1.33 -4.90 -8.52
C MET A 67 2.16 -3.79 -7.86
N ILE A 68 1.57 -2.61 -7.69
CA ILE A 68 2.23 -1.50 -6.98
C ILE A 68 2.34 -1.85 -5.49
N CYS A 69 3.52 -1.65 -4.90
CA CYS A 69 3.71 -1.82 -3.46
C CYS A 69 3.34 -0.53 -2.74
N LEU A 70 2.24 -0.57 -1.97
CA LEU A 70 1.83 0.50 -1.07
C LEU A 70 2.26 0.13 0.35
N TYR A 71 2.71 1.12 1.12
CA TYR A 71 3.20 0.93 2.48
C TYR A 71 2.41 1.78 3.47
N SER A 72 2.09 1.20 4.62
CA SER A 72 1.32 1.84 5.69
C SER A 72 2.15 2.81 6.54
N SER A 73 3.49 2.73 6.47
CA SER A 73 4.39 3.67 7.13
C SER A 73 5.70 3.83 6.38
N ALA A 74 6.40 4.94 6.63
CA ALA A 74 7.75 5.15 6.09
C ALA A 74 8.73 4.10 6.62
N ALA A 75 8.58 3.69 7.88
CA ALA A 75 9.38 2.63 8.49
C ALA A 75 9.25 1.30 7.73
N ARG A 76 8.02 0.84 7.46
CA ARG A 76 7.77 -0.40 6.71
C ARG A 76 8.25 -0.31 5.26
N ALA A 77 8.10 0.84 4.62
CA ALA A 77 8.64 1.07 3.28
C ALA A 77 10.17 0.98 3.25
N GLY A 78 10.85 1.53 4.25
CA GLY A 78 12.31 1.45 4.39
C GLY A 78 12.80 0.03 4.64
N GLU A 79 12.13 -0.73 5.51
CA GLU A 79 12.42 -2.15 5.76
C GLU A 79 12.23 -2.98 4.49
N ALA A 80 11.12 -2.77 3.77
CA ALA A 80 10.86 -3.45 2.50
C ALA A 80 11.89 -3.09 1.43
N GLY A 81 12.31 -1.82 1.37
CA GLY A 81 13.38 -1.38 0.47
C GLY A 81 14.67 -2.15 0.70
N ARG A 82 15.04 -2.40 1.96
CA ARG A 82 16.20 -3.26 2.30
C ARG A 82 15.98 -4.71 1.89
N ALA A 83 14.84 -5.28 2.26
CA ALA A 83 14.51 -6.67 1.97
C ALA A 83 14.46 -6.99 0.47
N LEU A 84 14.04 -6.02 -0.35
CA LEU A 84 13.91 -6.14 -1.80
C LEU A 84 15.17 -5.70 -2.57
N GLY A 85 16.24 -5.28 -1.88
CA GLY A 85 17.46 -4.79 -2.52
C GLY A 85 17.28 -3.48 -3.31
N LEU A 86 16.35 -2.63 -2.87
CA LEU A 86 16.00 -1.36 -3.51
C LEU A 86 16.65 -0.14 -2.85
N VAL A 87 17.50 -0.36 -1.85
CA VAL A 87 18.26 0.72 -1.21
C VAL A 87 19.34 1.26 -2.15
N ASP A 88 19.56 2.56 -2.05
CA ASP A 88 20.69 3.21 -2.68
C ASP A 88 22.01 2.77 -2.01
N ALA A 89 23.05 2.54 -2.82
CA ALA A 89 24.30 1.96 -2.37
C ALA A 89 25.08 2.89 -1.43
N ASP A 90 24.95 4.20 -1.62
CA ASP A 90 25.69 5.21 -0.86
C ASP A 90 24.98 5.53 0.46
N SER A 91 23.66 5.68 0.43
CA SER A 91 22.86 6.03 1.63
C SER A 91 22.40 4.83 2.45
N GLY A 92 22.39 3.62 1.89
CA GLY A 92 21.82 2.42 2.53
C GLY A 92 20.32 2.52 2.82
N SER A 93 19.63 3.44 2.12
CA SER A 93 18.21 3.74 2.31
C SER A 93 17.46 3.73 0.98
N ALA A 94 16.18 3.37 1.02
CA ALA A 94 15.32 3.49 -0.15
C ALA A 94 14.79 4.92 -0.24
N SER A 95 14.75 5.48 -1.45
CA SER A 95 14.04 6.75 -1.68
C SER A 95 12.54 6.53 -1.55
N LEU A 96 11.86 7.36 -0.77
CA LEU A 96 10.43 7.22 -0.46
C LEU A 96 9.68 8.49 -0.86
N PHE A 97 8.42 8.32 -1.25
CA PHE A 97 7.46 9.42 -1.33
C PHE A 97 6.11 8.94 -0.78
N SER A 98 5.25 9.88 -0.40
CA SER A 98 3.89 9.57 0.04
C SER A 98 2.85 10.31 -0.78
N VAL A 99 1.64 9.76 -0.79
CA VAL A 99 0.46 10.41 -1.35
C VAL A 99 -0.62 10.44 -0.27
N PRO A 100 -1.19 11.61 0.05
CA PRO A 100 -2.22 11.71 1.08
C PRO A 100 -3.52 11.03 0.64
N MET A 101 -4.27 10.50 1.61
CA MET A 101 -5.63 10.05 1.39
C MET A 101 -6.60 11.24 1.28
N PRO A 102 -7.65 11.16 0.44
CA PRO A 102 -8.00 10.04 -0.43
C PRO A 102 -7.30 10.04 -1.80
N ALA A 103 -6.45 11.03 -2.10
CA ALA A 103 -5.79 11.18 -3.41
C ALA A 103 -4.93 9.97 -3.81
N ALA A 104 -4.41 9.22 -2.83
CA ALA A 104 -3.63 8.01 -3.08
C ALA A 104 -4.41 6.95 -3.89
N VAL A 105 -5.73 6.84 -3.71
CA VAL A 105 -6.58 5.90 -4.47
C VAL A 105 -6.58 6.25 -5.96
N ASP A 106 -6.83 7.52 -6.28
CA ASP A 106 -6.86 7.99 -7.67
C ASP A 106 -5.44 7.95 -8.30
N TYR A 107 -4.40 8.18 -7.49
CA TYR A 107 -3.01 8.05 -7.91
C TYR A 107 -2.68 6.63 -8.39
N VAL A 108 -2.94 5.60 -7.58
CA VAL A 108 -2.65 4.22 -7.97
C VAL A 108 -3.57 3.73 -9.10
N ALA A 109 -4.83 4.20 -9.14
CA ALA A 109 -5.78 3.85 -10.21
C ALA A 109 -5.30 4.34 -11.59
N SER A 110 -4.55 5.45 -11.64
CA SER A 110 -4.00 6.01 -12.89
C SER A 110 -3.07 5.04 -13.63
N PHE A 111 -2.42 4.11 -12.91
CA PHE A 111 -1.50 3.12 -13.47
C PHE A 111 -2.20 1.92 -14.14
N GLY A 112 -3.53 1.79 -14.01
CA GLY A 112 -4.28 0.79 -14.77
C GLY A 112 -4.14 0.98 -16.28
N LYS A 113 -3.99 2.23 -16.74
CA LYS A 113 -3.73 2.58 -18.15
C LYS A 113 -2.38 2.07 -18.66
N THR A 114 -1.46 1.76 -17.76
CA THR A 114 -0.11 1.25 -18.07
C THR A 114 0.02 -0.25 -17.77
N GLY A 115 -1.08 -0.96 -17.55
CA GLY A 115 -1.10 -2.40 -17.34
C GLY A 115 -0.82 -2.88 -15.91
N VAL A 116 -0.81 -1.98 -14.91
CA VAL A 116 -0.77 -2.40 -13.51
C VAL A 116 -2.09 -3.09 -13.17
N PHE A 117 -1.99 -4.26 -12.54
CA PHE A 117 -3.16 -5.08 -12.19
C PHE A 117 -3.76 -4.68 -10.84
N GLY A 118 -2.93 -4.38 -9.85
CA GLY A 118 -3.39 -4.11 -8.49
C GLY A 118 -2.37 -3.41 -7.62
N VAL A 119 -2.71 -3.30 -6.34
CA VAL A 119 -1.81 -2.81 -5.30
C VAL A 119 -1.66 -3.86 -4.20
N THR A 120 -0.47 -3.99 -3.63
CA THR A 120 -0.16 -4.89 -2.51
C THR A 120 0.26 -4.08 -1.28
N LEU A 121 -0.30 -4.43 -0.13
CA LEU A 121 -0.07 -3.78 1.17
C LEU A 121 1.18 -4.34 1.84
N ASP A 122 2.09 -3.44 2.21
CA ASP A 122 3.27 -3.71 3.04
C ASP A 122 4.09 -4.92 2.56
N HIS A 123 4.17 -5.14 1.25
CA HIS A 123 4.94 -6.25 0.69
C HIS A 123 6.45 -6.05 0.95
N PRO A 124 7.18 -7.06 1.45
CA PRO A 124 6.80 -8.47 1.58
C PRO A 124 6.21 -8.90 2.94
N ARG A 125 6.05 -7.98 3.91
CA ARG A 125 5.58 -8.28 5.27
C ARG A 125 4.14 -8.80 5.32
N LEU A 126 3.17 -8.03 4.80
CA LEU A 126 1.75 -8.43 4.82
C LEU A 126 1.34 -9.10 3.51
N GLY A 127 1.52 -8.41 2.39
CA GLY A 127 1.36 -8.96 1.05
C GLY A 127 -0.08 -9.10 0.54
N HIS A 128 -1.09 -8.72 1.33
CA HIS A 128 -2.49 -8.66 0.86
C HIS A 128 -2.61 -7.71 -0.32
N TYR A 129 -3.41 -8.07 -1.31
CA TYR A 129 -3.60 -7.23 -2.51
C TYR A 129 -5.06 -6.94 -2.80
N ILE A 130 -5.29 -5.85 -3.54
CA ILE A 130 -6.59 -5.51 -4.13
C ILE A 130 -6.38 -5.15 -5.61
N PRO A 131 -7.16 -5.73 -6.55
CA PRO A 131 -7.12 -5.35 -7.96
C PRO A 131 -7.49 -3.88 -8.14
N LEU A 132 -6.89 -3.20 -9.14
CA LEU A 132 -7.22 -1.80 -9.43
C LEU A 132 -8.71 -1.63 -9.78
N GLY A 133 -9.31 -2.63 -10.43
CA GLY A 133 -10.74 -2.65 -10.74
C GLY A 133 -11.66 -2.56 -9.51
N ASN A 134 -11.15 -2.92 -8.32
CA ASN A 134 -11.89 -2.90 -7.06
C ASN A 134 -11.65 -1.63 -6.24
N LEU A 135 -10.80 -0.70 -6.69
CA LEU A 135 -10.50 0.53 -5.94
C LEU A 135 -11.70 1.48 -5.80
N GLY A 136 -12.71 1.35 -6.67
CA GLY A 136 -13.98 2.05 -6.51
C GLY A 136 -14.66 1.77 -5.15
N LEU A 137 -14.46 0.57 -4.60
CA LEU A 137 -14.96 0.20 -3.26
C LEU A 137 -14.27 1.00 -2.16
N LEU A 138 -12.94 1.18 -2.26
CA LEU A 138 -12.18 1.97 -1.29
C LEU A 138 -12.62 3.43 -1.31
N LYS A 139 -12.85 3.99 -2.51
CA LYS A 139 -13.34 5.36 -2.66
C LYS A 139 -14.70 5.56 -2.01
N ALA A 140 -15.60 4.59 -2.16
CA ALA A 140 -16.92 4.63 -1.54
C ALA A 140 -16.83 4.61 0.01
N TRP A 141 -15.90 3.86 0.59
CA TRP A 141 -15.70 3.85 2.05
C TRP A 141 -15.17 5.17 2.59
N VAL A 142 -14.21 5.80 1.90
CA VAL A 142 -13.71 7.13 2.29
C VAL A 142 -14.83 8.16 2.24
N GLN A 143 -15.67 8.13 1.20
CA GLN A 143 -16.77 9.09 1.05
C GLN A 143 -17.94 8.82 2.01
N GLY A 144 -18.18 7.56 2.37
CA GLY A 144 -19.24 7.15 3.29
C GLY A 144 -18.89 7.31 4.78
N ALA A 145 -17.61 7.42 5.14
CA ALA A 145 -17.17 7.65 6.52
C ALA A 145 -17.44 9.08 7.04
N GLY A 146 -17.92 9.98 6.17
CA GLY A 146 -18.28 11.36 6.50
C GLY A 146 -19.78 11.61 6.72
N GLN A 147 -20.60 10.58 6.93
CA GLN A 147 -22.04 10.70 7.24
C GLN A 147 -22.38 10.12 8.60
#